data_AF-A0A6G1R1G6-F1
#
_entry.id   AF-A0A6G1R1G6-F1
#
_cell.length_a   1.000
_cell.length_b   1.000
_cell.length_c   1.000
_cell.angle_alpha   90.00
_cell.angle_beta   90.00
_cell.angle_gamma   90.00
#
_symmetry.space_group_name_H-M   'P 1'
#
loop_
_entity.id
_entity.type
_entity.pdbx_description
1 polymer ?
#
loop_
_entity_poly.entity_id
_entity_poly.type
_entity_poly.pdbx_seq_one_letter_code
_entity_poly.pdbx_strand_id
1 'polypeptide(L)'
;PGRTERSPMAAALRGRLRRLVSTLGPVTAAAAPRPLVLHPTPRGMGTGAWQTLLVTPSGPHVLHVELNRPDKRNALNSTLWRELRECFRDITDDASCRAVVLSGAGKLFTAGIDLGDLG
;
A
#
# COMPACT_ATOMS: atom_id res chain seq x y z
N PRO A 1 41.87 -24.05 -24.24
CA PRO A 1 41.10 -23.90 -22.98
C PRO A 1 40.48 -22.48 -22.84
N GLY A 2 39.18 -22.40 -23.13
CA GLY A 2 38.21 -21.49 -22.51
C GLY A 2 38.38 -19.97 -22.65
N ARG A 3 38.04 -19.38 -23.81
CA ARG A 3 37.67 -17.96 -23.89
C ARG A 3 36.14 -17.88 -23.89
N THR A 4 35.56 -17.53 -22.75
CA THR A 4 34.11 -17.27 -22.63
C THR A 4 33.79 -15.95 -23.33
N GLU A 5 33.28 -16.03 -24.56
CA GLU A 5 32.73 -14.88 -25.27
C GLU A 5 31.51 -14.35 -24.50
N ARG A 6 31.61 -13.12 -23.99
CA ARG A 6 30.51 -12.44 -23.31
C ARG A 6 29.49 -12.01 -24.37
N SER A 7 28.28 -12.55 -24.30
CA SER A 7 27.18 -12.25 -25.23
C SER A 7 26.89 -10.74 -25.33
N PRO A 8 26.87 -10.16 -26.56
CA PRO A 8 26.59 -8.75 -26.78
C PRO A 8 25.16 -8.31 -26.37
N MET A 9 24.25 -9.28 -26.18
CA MET A 9 22.87 -9.05 -25.76
C MET A 9 22.76 -8.53 -24.32
N ALA A 10 23.68 -8.93 -23.42
CA ALA A 10 23.69 -8.47 -22.04
C ALA A 10 24.16 -7.00 -21.88
N ALA A 11 24.95 -6.49 -22.83
CA ALA A 11 25.39 -5.10 -22.84
C ALA A 11 24.28 -4.14 -23.30
N ALA A 12 23.49 -4.57 -24.29
CA ALA A 12 22.38 -3.77 -24.83
C ALA A 12 21.24 -3.54 -23.81
N LEU A 13 20.96 -4.53 -22.95
CA LEU A 13 19.92 -4.42 -21.91
C LEU A 13 20.32 -3.44 -20.79
N ARG A 14 21.61 -3.39 -20.42
CA ARG A 14 22.14 -2.42 -19.44
C ARG A 14 22.08 -0.97 -19.93
N GLY A 15 22.26 -0.75 -21.23
CA GLY A 15 22.16 0.59 -21.83
C GLY A 15 20.73 1.14 -21.84
N ARG A 16 19.73 0.28 -22.11
CA ARG A 16 18.31 0.68 -22.12
C ARG A 16 17.74 0.91 -20.71
N LEU A 17 18.21 0.20 -19.69
CA LEU A 17 17.78 0.44 -18.30
C LEU A 17 18.27 1.77 -17.74
N ARG A 18 19.48 2.23 -18.12
CA ARG A 18 20.01 3.53 -17.68
C ARG A 18 19.24 4.73 -18.23
N ARG A 19 18.56 4.58 -19.37
CA ARG A 19 17.80 5.68 -19.99
C ARG A 19 16.40 5.86 -19.39
N LEU A 20 15.81 4.81 -18.83
CA LEU A 20 14.50 4.84 -18.17
C LEU A 20 14.51 5.40 -16.75
N VAL A 21 15.67 5.45 -16.08
CA VAL A 21 15.82 6.06 -14.75
C VAL A 21 16.05 7.59 -14.83
N SER A 22 16.36 8.13 -16.01
CA SER A 22 16.74 9.54 -16.18
C SER A 22 15.58 10.53 -16.40
N THR A 23 14.35 10.04 -16.56
CA THR A 23 13.16 10.90 -16.76
C THR A 23 12.40 11.22 -15.46
N LEU A 24 12.86 10.72 -14.32
CA LEU A 24 12.36 11.16 -13.02
C LEU A 24 13.26 12.32 -12.56
N GLY A 25 12.77 13.55 -12.73
CA GLY A 25 13.42 14.73 -12.17
C GLY A 25 13.58 14.61 -10.65
N PRO A 26 14.40 15.46 -10.02
CA PRO A 26 14.56 15.45 -8.57
C PRO A 26 13.20 15.69 -7.91
N VAL A 27 12.75 14.73 -7.10
CA VAL A 27 11.69 14.96 -6.13
C VAL A 27 12.28 15.95 -5.14
N THR A 28 11.98 17.23 -5.31
CA THR A 28 12.33 18.26 -4.34
C THR A 28 11.87 17.79 -2.97
N ALA A 29 12.81 17.67 -2.04
CA ALA A 29 12.53 17.33 -0.66
C ALA A 29 11.56 18.38 -0.10
N ALA A 30 10.27 18.03 -0.10
CA ALA A 30 9.29 18.76 0.69
C ALA A 30 9.77 18.76 2.14
N ALA A 31 9.49 19.86 2.84
CA ALA A 31 9.77 20.05 4.26
C ALA A 31 9.59 18.74 5.05
N ALA A 32 10.52 18.49 5.99
CA ALA A 32 10.57 17.30 6.82
C ALA A 32 9.15 16.85 7.19
N PRO A 33 8.75 15.59 6.90
CA PRO A 33 7.42 15.12 7.23
C PRO A 33 7.18 15.40 8.71
N ARG A 34 6.15 16.20 9.01
CA ARG A 34 5.58 16.15 10.36
C ARG A 34 5.28 14.68 10.62
N PRO A 35 5.71 14.11 11.76
CA PRO A 35 5.32 12.76 12.10
C PRO A 35 3.80 12.68 11.98
N LEU A 36 3.33 11.67 11.25
CA LEU A 36 1.92 11.31 11.18
C LEU A 36 1.43 11.08 12.61
N VAL A 37 0.93 12.14 13.25
CA VAL A 37 -0.08 11.98 14.27
C VAL A 37 -1.30 11.66 13.46
N LEU A 38 -1.68 10.37 13.40
CA LEU A 38 -3.04 10.01 13.10
C LEU A 38 -3.88 10.74 14.15
N HIS A 39 -4.30 11.97 13.84
CA HIS A 39 -5.24 12.71 14.64
C HIS A 39 -6.50 11.87 14.56
N PRO A 40 -6.90 11.18 15.64
CA PRO A 40 -8.21 10.58 15.59
C PRO A 40 -9.15 11.79 15.46
N THR A 41 -10.05 11.84 14.48
CA THR A 41 -10.97 12.98 14.41
C THR A 41 -11.74 13.06 15.74
N PRO A 42 -11.96 14.24 16.33
CA PRO A 42 -12.82 14.38 17.50
C PRO A 42 -14.28 14.26 17.05
N ARG A 43 -14.67 13.01 16.78
CA ARG A 43 -16.01 12.43 16.88
C ARG A 43 -15.77 10.94 17.12
N GLY A 44 -15.57 10.59 18.40
CA GLY A 44 -15.29 9.23 18.85
C GLY A 44 -13.83 8.78 18.68
N MET A 45 -12.88 9.57 19.19
CA MET A 45 -11.47 9.15 19.32
C MET A 45 -11.33 8.03 20.38
N GLY A 46 -11.75 6.82 20.05
CA GLY A 46 -10.93 5.68 20.41
C GLY A 46 -9.79 5.60 19.41
N THR A 47 -8.72 4.90 19.75
CA THR A 47 -8.12 3.95 18.80
C THR A 47 -9.25 3.03 18.30
N GLY A 48 -10.07 3.49 17.37
CA GLY A 48 -11.19 2.71 16.83
C GLY A 48 -10.60 1.66 15.91
N ALA A 49 -10.28 0.49 16.45
CA ALA A 49 -9.75 -0.61 15.66
C ALA A 49 -10.76 -0.94 14.56
N TRP A 50 -10.40 -0.65 13.31
CA TRP A 50 -11.06 -1.25 12.16
C TRP A 50 -11.20 -2.74 12.44
N GLN A 51 -12.38 -3.29 12.25
CA GLN A 51 -12.63 -4.70 12.55
C GLN A 51 -11.96 -5.59 11.51
N THR A 52 -11.81 -5.09 10.29
CA THR A 52 -11.41 -5.87 9.12
C THR A 52 -10.24 -5.26 8.37
N LEU A 53 -9.68 -4.14 8.85
CA LEU A 53 -8.48 -3.52 8.32
C LEU A 53 -7.41 -3.37 9.41
N LEU A 54 -6.16 -3.29 8.99
CA LEU A 54 -5.06 -2.77 9.80
C LEU A 54 -4.37 -1.67 9.01
N VAL A 55 -4.16 -0.51 9.62
CA VAL A 55 -3.49 0.64 8.97
C VAL A 55 -2.24 0.99 9.75
N THR A 56 -1.09 0.96 9.10
CA THR A 56 0.22 1.23 9.71
C THR A 56 1.08 2.13 8.82
N PRO A 57 2.01 2.92 9.39
CA PRO A 57 3.02 3.61 8.59
C PRO A 57 4.01 2.60 7.96
N SER A 58 4.35 2.77 6.68
CA SER A 58 5.33 1.93 5.95
C SER A 58 6.57 2.71 5.47
N GLY A 59 6.71 3.96 5.92
CA GLY A 59 7.81 4.84 5.58
C GLY A 59 7.36 6.31 5.56
N PRO A 60 8.26 7.25 5.21
CA PRO A 60 7.90 8.65 5.07
C PRO A 60 6.82 8.82 4.01
N HIS A 61 5.67 9.38 4.39
CA HIS A 61 4.51 9.60 3.51
C HIS A 61 3.85 8.33 2.93
N VAL A 62 4.19 7.14 3.42
CA VAL A 62 3.59 5.88 2.94
C VAL A 62 2.75 5.25 4.04
N LEU A 63 1.49 4.97 3.73
CA LEU A 63 0.61 4.18 4.59
C LEU A 63 0.49 2.76 4.03
N HIS A 64 0.42 1.78 4.91
CA HIS A 64 0.12 0.40 4.59
C HIS A 64 -1.25 0.07 5.16
N VAL A 65 -2.17 -0.27 4.27
CA VAL A 65 -3.51 -0.76 4.59
C VAL A 65 -3.51 -2.27 4.33
N GLU A 66 -3.88 -3.06 5.32
CA GLU A 66 -3.93 -4.52 5.24
C GLU A 66 -5.35 -5.01 5.49
N LEU A 67 -5.88 -5.82 4.57
CA LEU A 67 -7.12 -6.56 4.78
C LEU A 67 -6.89 -7.61 5.88
N ASN A 68 -7.63 -7.54 6.98
CA ASN A 68 -7.36 -8.33 8.19
C ASN A 68 -8.54 -9.24 8.55
N ARG A 69 -8.88 -10.18 7.65
CA ARG A 69 -9.78 -11.30 7.93
C ARG A 69 -9.15 -12.62 7.45
N PRO A 70 -7.95 -12.98 7.92
CA PRO A 70 -7.19 -14.11 7.36
C PRO A 70 -7.94 -15.45 7.45
N ASP A 71 -8.71 -15.67 8.52
CA ASP A 71 -9.54 -16.88 8.71
C ASP A 71 -10.67 -17.01 7.67
N LYS A 72 -11.06 -15.90 7.06
CA LYS A 72 -12.02 -15.83 5.96
C LYS A 72 -11.35 -15.56 4.61
N ARG A 73 -10.03 -15.74 4.52
CA ARG A 73 -9.22 -15.44 3.32
C ARG A 73 -9.46 -14.02 2.82
N ASN A 74 -9.66 -13.07 3.74
CA ASN A 74 -9.96 -11.67 3.45
C ASN A 74 -11.16 -11.46 2.50
N ALA A 75 -12.17 -12.32 2.55
CA ALA A 75 -13.40 -12.14 1.78
C ALA A 75 -14.07 -10.79 2.11
N LEU A 76 -14.71 -10.17 1.14
CA LEU A 76 -15.25 -8.82 1.21
C LEU A 76 -16.71 -8.85 1.71
N ASN A 77 -16.88 -8.72 3.03
CA ASN A 77 -18.19 -8.53 3.66
C ASN A 77 -18.56 -7.05 3.76
N SER A 78 -19.79 -6.77 4.20
CA SER A 78 -20.36 -5.42 4.30
C SER A 78 -19.55 -4.50 5.21
N THR A 79 -18.99 -5.03 6.30
CA THR A 79 -18.07 -4.28 7.18
C THR A 79 -16.80 -3.88 6.44
N LEU A 80 -16.11 -4.82 5.79
CA LEU A 80 -14.88 -4.53 5.06
C LEU A 80 -15.11 -3.54 3.91
N TRP A 81 -16.23 -3.64 3.21
CA TRP A 81 -16.61 -2.67 2.18
C TRP A 81 -16.84 -1.26 2.72
N ARG A 82 -17.43 -1.13 3.91
CA ARG A 82 -17.65 0.17 4.57
C ARG A 82 -16.32 0.73 5.06
N GLU A 83 -15.52 -0.09 5.75
CA GLU A 83 -14.24 0.32 6.31
C GLU A 83 -13.24 0.72 5.22
N LEU A 84 -13.17 0.00 4.08
CA LEU A 84 -12.33 0.42 2.96
C LEU A 84 -12.72 1.80 2.42
N ARG A 85 -14.03 2.07 2.26
CA ARG A 85 -14.50 3.38 1.79
C ARG A 85 -14.16 4.50 2.77
N GLU A 86 -14.36 4.26 4.05
CA GLU A 86 -14.06 5.24 5.11
C GLU A 86 -12.54 5.48 5.21
N CYS A 87 -11.75 4.41 5.26
CA CYS A 87 -10.30 4.48 5.34
C CYS A 87 -9.68 5.24 4.17
N PHE A 88 -10.06 4.93 2.92
CA PHE A 88 -9.49 5.63 1.76
C PHE A 88 -9.99 7.07 1.62
N ARG A 89 -11.19 7.40 2.11
CA ARG A 89 -11.64 8.79 2.22
C ARG A 89 -10.75 9.55 3.20
N ASP A 90 -10.53 9.00 4.39
CA ASP A 90 -9.72 9.63 5.42
C ASP A 90 -8.26 9.79 4.97
N ILE A 91 -7.72 8.82 4.21
CA ILE A 91 -6.39 8.93 3.58
C ILE A 91 -6.35 10.02 2.50
N THR A 92 -7.43 10.20 1.74
CA THR A 92 -7.49 11.22 0.68
C THR A 92 -7.42 12.64 1.26
N ASP A 93 -7.98 12.84 2.46
CA ASP A 93 -7.93 14.12 3.17
C ASP A 93 -6.57 14.37 3.87
N ASP A 94 -5.69 13.36 3.94
CA ASP A 94 -4.35 13.46 4.53
C ASP A 94 -3.29 13.88 3.50
N ALA A 95 -3.03 15.19 3.44
CA ALA A 95 -2.01 15.77 2.57
C ALA A 95 -0.57 15.28 2.83
N SER A 96 -0.31 14.58 3.95
CA SER A 96 0.99 14.00 4.24
C SER A 96 1.16 12.60 3.64
N CYS A 97 0.08 11.91 3.28
CA CYS A 97 0.13 10.64 2.57
C CYS A 97 0.40 10.87 1.08
N ARG A 98 1.32 10.09 0.49
CA ARG A 98 1.68 10.17 -0.94
C ARG A 98 1.54 8.84 -1.66
N ALA A 99 1.60 7.74 -0.91
CA ALA A 99 1.42 6.41 -1.45
C ALA A 99 0.76 5.52 -0.41
N VAL A 100 -0.07 4.59 -0.90
CA VAL A 100 -0.67 3.53 -0.09
C VAL A 100 -0.21 2.19 -0.64
N VAL A 101 0.28 1.33 0.25
CA VAL A 101 0.43 -0.09 -0.02
C VAL A 101 -0.83 -0.78 0.48
N LEU A 102 -1.51 -1.55 -0.37
CA LEU A 102 -2.64 -2.38 0.03
C LEU A 102 -2.24 -3.86 -0.04
N SER A 103 -2.37 -4.58 1.07
CA SER A 103 -2.13 -6.03 1.13
C SER A 103 -3.29 -6.77 1.82
N GLY A 104 -3.20 -8.10 1.89
CA GLY A 104 -4.08 -8.91 2.72
C GLY A 104 -3.28 -9.76 3.68
N ALA A 105 -3.75 -9.87 4.92
CA ALA A 105 -3.14 -10.68 5.96
C ALA A 105 -3.22 -12.17 5.60
N GLY A 106 -2.17 -12.92 5.94
CA GLY A 106 -2.10 -14.36 5.73
C GLY A 106 -1.62 -14.75 4.33
N LYS A 107 -2.15 -15.87 3.80
CA LYS A 107 -1.62 -16.53 2.58
C LYS A 107 -2.11 -15.93 1.26
N LEU A 108 -3.21 -15.19 1.28
CA LEU A 108 -3.91 -14.71 0.08
C LEU A 108 -4.28 -13.25 0.28
N PHE A 109 -4.26 -12.49 -0.82
CA PHE A 109 -4.75 -11.11 -0.81
C PHE A 109 -6.23 -11.04 -0.43
N THR A 110 -7.12 -11.64 -1.24
CA THR A 110 -8.55 -11.81 -0.93
C THR A 110 -9.15 -12.98 -1.72
N ALA A 111 -10.18 -13.63 -1.18
CA ALA A 111 -11.03 -14.59 -1.88
C ALA A 111 -12.15 -13.93 -2.72
N GLY A 112 -12.27 -12.60 -2.71
CA GLY A 112 -13.33 -11.86 -3.41
C GLY A 112 -14.55 -11.63 -2.52
N ILE A 113 -15.75 -11.61 -3.10
CA ILE A 113 -17.00 -11.31 -2.38
C ILE A 113 -17.30 -12.38 -1.33
N ASP A 114 -17.69 -11.96 -0.13
CA ASP A 114 -18.13 -12.88 0.94
C ASP A 114 -19.57 -13.33 0.66
N LEU A 115 -19.74 -14.47 -0.01
CA LEU A 115 -21.07 -15.02 -0.33
C LEU A 115 -21.89 -15.37 0.92
N GLY A 116 -21.23 -15.60 2.07
CA GLY A 116 -21.91 -15.83 3.35
C GLY A 116 -22.50 -14.58 3.98
N ASP A 117 -22.13 -13.39 3.50
CA ASP A 117 -22.63 -12.09 3.95
C ASP A 117 -23.77 -11.56 3.05
N LEU A 118 -24.03 -12.21 1.91
CA LEU A 118 -25.10 -11.84 0.97
C LEU A 118 -26.48 -12.42 1.31
N GLY A 119 -26.58 -13.21 2.38
CA GLY A 119 -27.78 -13.94 2.80
C GLY A 119 -28.45 -13.37 4.04
#